data_AF-A0A4Z0A5E7-F1
#
_entry.id   AF-A0A4Z0A5E7-F1
#
_cell.length_a   1.000
_cell.length_b   1.000
_cell.length_c   1.000
_cell.angle_alpha   90.00
_cell.angle_beta   90.00
_cell.angle_gamma   90.00
#
_symmetry.space_group_name_H-M   'P 1'
#
loop_
_entity.id
_entity.type
_entity.pdbx_description
1 polymer ?
#
loop_
_entity_poly.entity_id
_entity_poly.type
_entity_poly.pdbx_seq_one_letter_code
_entity_poly.pdbx_strand_id
1 'polypeptide(L)'
;MDEIVATLTLDAYKGKIVVILAGYDQEMNGLMAVNTGLSSRFPDEIVFENMKPARCLELLSKELKKDGVSVAELDNPESSQYAEMSGLIAFLSALPSWGNARDMMTLSKQMVRTAFKNTSVDNNGAMLLSAADVISCVSGMLRDRRERSSNVPLNPEQRNLQFMQQILQPDAPTAPIMHTSSAVKAKAAPPKAAEATQTPAAEEADDPRDDGVPDSVWRQLCADKKAAEEAARRVEEDLRVMEQELREAEAREKEEKKRKLAKQIAAKQAKDAAERDAVQRQLEEQRLKEIHAQAERQRKAAQLAAKKQREEEERRKEAMVQAKLRDMGVCEAGFRWVKQADGYRCTAGGHWISNAQLGI
;
A
#
# COMPACT_ATOMS: atom_id res chain seq x y z
N MET A 1 -8.68 -16.83 -0.97
CA MET A 1 -7.60 -17.09 0.01
C MET A 1 -6.69 -18.21 -0.45
N ASP A 2 -7.23 -19.35 -0.91
CA ASP A 2 -6.42 -20.50 -1.36
C ASP A 2 -5.52 -20.20 -2.58
N GLU A 3 -5.91 -19.28 -3.46
CA GLU A 3 -5.07 -18.83 -4.58
C GLU A 3 -3.80 -18.10 -4.12
N ILE A 4 -3.87 -17.30 -3.04
CA ILE A 4 -2.70 -16.61 -2.47
C ILE A 4 -1.75 -17.65 -1.88
N VAL A 5 -2.29 -18.61 -1.14
CA VAL A 5 -1.52 -19.73 -0.57
C VAL A 5 -0.84 -20.55 -1.67
N ALA A 6 -1.58 -20.89 -2.74
CA ALA A 6 -1.05 -21.62 -3.87
C ALA A 6 0.08 -20.85 -4.57
N THR A 7 -0.13 -19.56 -4.82
CA THR A 7 0.87 -18.69 -5.46
C THR A 7 2.16 -18.58 -4.65
N LEU A 8 2.08 -18.51 -3.32
CA LEU A 8 3.24 -18.50 -2.42
C LEU A 8 4.01 -19.83 -2.42
N THR A 9 3.36 -20.94 -2.79
CA THR A 9 3.98 -22.28 -2.81
C THR A 9 4.53 -22.72 -4.15
N LEU A 10 4.09 -22.12 -5.26
CA LEU A 10 4.55 -22.48 -6.60
C LEU A 10 6.04 -22.15 -6.77
N ASP A 11 6.84 -23.10 -7.27
CA ASP A 11 8.29 -22.93 -7.50
C ASP A 11 8.62 -21.76 -8.44
N ALA A 12 7.67 -21.38 -9.30
CA ALA A 12 7.79 -20.20 -10.14
C ALA A 12 7.98 -18.91 -9.32
N TYR A 13 7.33 -18.79 -8.17
CA TYR A 13 7.23 -17.57 -7.35
C TYR A 13 7.90 -17.67 -5.98
N LYS A 14 8.07 -18.89 -5.45
CA LYS A 14 8.70 -19.15 -4.16
C LYS A 14 10.09 -18.50 -4.09
N GLY A 15 10.30 -17.60 -3.12
CA GLY A 15 11.56 -16.88 -2.92
C GLY A 15 11.84 -15.75 -3.92
N LYS A 16 10.90 -15.44 -4.83
CA LYS A 16 11.03 -14.37 -5.84
C LYS A 16 10.05 -13.21 -5.62
N ILE A 17 9.03 -13.40 -4.78
CA ILE A 17 8.02 -12.40 -4.46
C ILE A 17 8.01 -12.09 -2.96
N VAL A 18 7.71 -10.84 -2.62
CA VAL A 18 7.40 -10.42 -1.25
C VAL A 18 5.93 -10.07 -1.22
N VAL A 19 5.18 -10.67 -0.29
CA VAL A 19 3.75 -10.40 -0.09
C VAL A 19 3.57 -9.79 1.28
N ILE A 20 2.93 -8.61 1.33
CA ILE A 20 2.64 -7.89 2.56
C ILE A 20 1.13 -7.84 2.72
N LEU A 21 0.62 -8.40 3.82
CA LEU A 21 -0.76 -8.24 4.25
C LEU A 21 -0.80 -7.13 5.30
N ALA A 22 -1.72 -6.18 5.14
CA ALA A 22 -1.88 -5.07 6.07
C ALA A 22 -3.37 -4.84 6.33
N GLY A 23 -3.72 -4.70 7.59
CA GLY A 23 -5.08 -4.50 8.07
C GLY A 23 -5.09 -4.25 9.58
N TYR A 24 -6.27 -4.00 10.13
CA TYR A 24 -6.43 -3.87 11.59
C TYR A 24 -6.32 -5.23 12.27
N ASP A 25 -5.82 -5.26 13.51
CA ASP A 25 -5.54 -6.48 14.27
C ASP A 25 -6.70 -7.48 14.27
N GLN A 26 -7.94 -7.01 14.50
CA GLN A 26 -9.12 -7.89 14.52
C GLN A 26 -9.39 -8.51 13.15
N GLU A 27 -9.27 -7.74 12.08
CA GLU A 27 -9.49 -8.21 10.71
C GLU A 27 -8.37 -9.17 10.28
N MET A 28 -7.12 -8.90 10.68
CA MET A 28 -5.97 -9.78 10.40
C MET A 28 -6.05 -11.09 11.17
N ASN A 29 -6.43 -11.06 12.45
CA ASN A 29 -6.68 -12.28 13.22
C ASN A 29 -7.81 -13.11 12.59
N GLY A 30 -8.88 -12.46 12.14
CA GLY A 30 -9.95 -13.11 11.39
C GLY A 30 -9.45 -13.76 10.10
N LEU A 31 -8.65 -13.03 9.32
CA LEU A 31 -8.06 -13.50 8.06
C LEU A 31 -7.14 -14.73 8.26
N MET A 32 -6.30 -14.70 9.30
CA MET A 32 -5.41 -15.80 9.66
C MET A 32 -6.19 -17.03 10.14
N ALA A 33 -7.33 -16.84 10.80
CA ALA A 33 -8.19 -17.92 11.25
C ALA A 33 -8.91 -18.66 10.11
N VAL A 34 -9.04 -18.05 8.92
CA VAL A 34 -9.72 -18.67 7.77
C VAL A 34 -9.02 -19.95 7.31
N ASN A 35 -7.68 -19.99 7.37
CA ASN A 35 -6.90 -21.16 6.97
C ASN A 35 -5.58 -21.20 7.74
N THR A 36 -5.34 -22.25 8.52
CA THR A 36 -4.09 -22.46 9.28
C THR A 36 -2.84 -22.46 8.41
N GLY A 37 -2.98 -22.78 7.12
CA GLY A 37 -1.91 -22.68 6.14
C GLY A 37 -1.44 -21.24 5.86
N LEU A 38 -2.26 -20.22 6.09
CA LEU A 38 -1.86 -18.82 5.97
C LEU A 38 -0.93 -18.41 7.11
N SER A 39 -1.29 -18.70 8.36
CA SER A 39 -0.46 -18.35 9.52
C SER A 39 0.96 -18.92 9.42
N SER A 40 1.11 -20.14 8.89
CA SER A 40 2.44 -20.75 8.70
C SER A 40 3.28 -20.09 7.60
N ARG A 41 2.67 -19.36 6.67
CA ARG A 41 3.34 -18.75 5.50
C ARG A 41 3.60 -17.26 5.67
N PHE A 42 3.04 -16.65 6.70
CA PHE A 42 3.30 -15.27 7.14
C PHE A 42 3.87 -15.28 8.57
N PRO A 43 5.12 -15.74 8.77
CA PRO A 43 5.73 -15.82 10.10
C PRO A 43 6.14 -14.45 10.66
N ASP A 44 6.39 -13.48 9.79
CA ASP A 44 6.83 -12.14 10.19
C ASP A 44 5.61 -11.24 10.41
N GLU A 45 5.44 -10.77 11.63
CA GLU A 45 4.42 -9.81 12.02
C GLU A 45 5.08 -8.49 12.45
N ILE A 46 4.59 -7.38 11.90
CA ILE A 46 5.01 -6.03 12.27
C ILE A 46 3.78 -5.27 12.74
N VAL A 47 3.72 -5.00 14.05
CA VAL A 47 2.64 -4.24 14.66
C VAL A 47 2.98 -2.75 14.64
N PHE A 48 2.08 -1.95 14.05
CA PHE A 48 2.21 -0.49 14.04
C PHE A 48 1.32 0.12 15.11
N GLU A 49 1.95 0.57 16.20
CA GLU A 49 1.24 1.25 17.29
C GLU A 49 0.73 2.63 16.86
N ASN A 50 -0.30 3.12 17.56
CA ASN A 50 -0.80 4.48 17.38
C ASN A 50 0.30 5.52 17.66
N MET A 51 0.31 6.57 16.86
CA MET A 51 1.26 7.67 17.03
C MET A 51 1.06 8.34 18.39
N LYS A 52 2.17 8.55 19.11
CA LYS A 52 2.17 9.29 20.37
C LYS A 52 1.63 10.73 20.15
N PRO A 53 0.88 11.31 21.11
CA PRO A 53 0.32 12.65 20.96
C PRO A 53 1.33 13.73 20.56
N ALA A 54 2.55 13.69 21.10
CA ALA A 54 3.61 14.62 20.72
C ALA A 54 3.97 14.53 19.22
N ARG A 55 4.03 13.31 18.66
CA ARG A 55 4.31 13.09 17.23
C ARG A 55 3.15 13.54 16.34
N CYS A 56 1.92 13.37 16.83
CA CYS A 56 0.71 13.89 16.18
C CYS A 56 0.74 15.42 16.06
N LEU A 57 1.13 16.13 17.13
CA LEU A 57 1.29 17.59 17.13
C LEU A 57 2.42 18.05 16.21
N GLU A 58 3.54 17.33 16.19
CA GLU A 58 4.64 17.63 15.26
C GLU A 58 4.21 17.47 13.78
N LEU A 59 3.49 16.37 13.47
CA LEU A 59 2.94 16.15 12.14
C LEU A 59 1.95 17.27 11.76
N LEU A 60 1.10 17.67 12.70
CA LEU A 60 0.14 18.74 12.51
C LEU A 60 0.84 20.08 12.24
N SER A 61 1.86 20.44 13.02
CA SER A 61 2.70 21.64 12.81
C SER A 61 3.33 21.63 11.41
N LYS A 62 3.87 20.48 10.98
CA LYS A 62 4.48 20.33 9.65
C LYS A 62 3.48 20.50 8.50
N GLU A 63 2.30 19.90 8.61
CA GLU A 63 1.25 20.04 7.58
C GLU A 63 0.72 21.47 7.51
N LEU A 64 0.55 22.16 8.65
CA LEU A 64 0.13 23.57 8.67
C LEU A 64 1.17 24.50 8.03
N LYS A 65 2.46 24.32 8.34
CA LYS A 65 3.56 25.11 7.75
C LYS A 65 3.62 24.97 6.23
N LYS A 66 3.32 23.79 5.69
CA LYS A 66 3.26 23.55 4.24
C LYS A 66 2.18 24.39 3.56
N ASP A 67 1.05 24.61 4.23
CA ASP A 67 -0.07 25.41 3.74
C ASP A 67 0.04 26.90 4.14
N GLY A 68 1.20 27.32 4.67
CA GLY A 68 1.46 28.71 5.04
C GLY A 68 0.74 29.16 6.31
N VAL A 69 0.36 28.23 7.19
CA VAL A 69 -0.26 28.52 8.49
C VAL A 69 0.74 28.26 9.61
N SER A 70 0.91 29.23 10.51
CA SER A 70 1.81 29.12 11.66
C SER A 70 1.04 29.15 12.98
N VAL A 71 1.46 28.32 13.93
CA VAL A 71 0.92 28.24 15.30
C VAL A 71 2.11 28.16 16.26
N ALA A 72 2.33 29.21 17.05
CA ALA A 72 3.49 29.31 17.93
C ALA A 72 3.44 28.25 19.05
N GLU A 73 2.25 27.90 19.51
CA GLU A 73 2.01 27.01 20.64
C GLU A 73 2.18 25.53 20.29
N LEU A 74 2.15 25.16 19.00
CA LEU A 74 2.42 23.78 18.57
C LEU A 74 3.90 23.42 18.66
N ASP A 75 4.79 24.41 18.60
CA ASP A 75 6.24 24.23 18.64
C ASP A 75 6.80 24.41 20.07
N ASN A 76 5.97 24.71 21.08
CA ASN A 76 6.38 24.92 22.46
C ASN A 76 5.80 23.86 23.42
N PRO A 77 6.56 22.80 23.75
CA PRO A 77 6.11 21.72 24.64
C PRO A 77 5.82 22.16 26.08
N GLU A 78 6.36 23.29 26.54
CA GLU A 78 6.17 23.79 27.91
C GLU A 78 4.89 24.63 28.07
N SER A 79 4.22 24.94 26.95
CA SER A 79 2.96 25.67 26.95
C SER A 79 1.82 24.85 27.57
N SER A 80 0.98 25.49 28.40
CA SER A 80 -0.23 24.86 28.94
C SER A 80 -1.21 24.46 27.84
N GLN A 81 -1.26 25.23 26.74
CA GLN A 81 -2.08 24.92 25.57
C GLN A 81 -1.56 23.69 24.83
N TYR A 82 -0.23 23.51 24.73
CA TYR A 82 0.34 22.28 24.16
C TYR A 82 -0.06 21.05 24.96
N ALA A 83 0.01 21.14 26.30
CA ALA A 83 -0.42 20.05 27.18
C ALA A 83 -1.92 19.72 27.01
N GLU A 84 -2.77 20.73 26.86
CA GLU A 84 -4.21 20.55 26.59
C GLU A 84 -4.45 19.86 25.24
N MET A 85 -3.82 20.36 24.17
CA MET A 85 -3.91 19.76 22.83
C MET A 85 -3.42 18.30 22.81
N SER A 86 -2.31 18.03 23.49
CA SER A 86 -1.76 16.69 23.66
C SER A 86 -2.74 15.78 24.40
N GLY A 87 -3.39 16.27 25.46
CA GLY A 87 -4.44 15.54 26.18
C GLY A 87 -5.64 15.21 25.29
N LEU A 88 -6.12 16.17 24.50
CA LEU A 88 -7.22 15.95 23.56
C LEU A 88 -6.88 14.92 22.48
N ILE A 89 -5.66 14.96 21.94
CA ILE A 89 -5.18 13.94 20.99
C ILE A 89 -5.04 12.58 21.66
N ALA A 90 -4.62 12.52 22.93
CA ALA A 90 -4.58 11.27 23.67
C ALA A 90 -5.98 10.63 23.76
N PHE A 91 -7.01 11.41 24.09
CA PHE A 91 -8.40 10.93 24.08
C PHE A 91 -8.84 10.50 22.68
N LEU A 92 -8.45 11.24 21.63
CA LEU A 92 -8.79 10.92 20.24
C LEU A 92 -8.13 9.60 19.79
N SER A 93 -6.88 9.37 20.19
CA SER A 93 -6.11 8.17 19.86
C SER A 93 -6.61 6.90 20.55
N ALA A 94 -7.39 7.05 21.64
CA ALA A 94 -8.01 5.95 22.35
C ALA A 94 -9.33 5.49 21.70
N LEU A 95 -9.85 6.23 20.72
CA LEU A 95 -11.08 5.85 20.03
C LEU A 95 -10.84 4.69 19.05
N PRO A 96 -11.78 3.72 18.94
CA PRO A 96 -11.68 2.64 17.96
C PRO A 96 -11.62 3.11 16.50
N SER A 97 -12.17 4.30 16.23
CA SER A 97 -12.18 4.91 14.89
C SER A 97 -10.97 5.78 14.59
N TRP A 98 -9.91 5.74 15.41
CA TRP A 98 -8.70 6.54 15.22
C TRP A 98 -7.95 6.17 13.93
N GLY A 99 -7.66 7.17 13.11
CA GLY A 99 -7.05 7.06 11.79
C GLY A 99 -5.60 7.54 11.71
N ASN A 100 -4.93 7.77 12.86
CA ASN A 100 -3.55 8.23 12.94
C ASN A 100 -3.29 9.46 12.04
N ALA A 101 -2.31 9.37 11.12
CA ALA A 101 -1.90 10.48 10.26
C ALA A 101 -3.04 11.03 9.39
N ARG A 102 -4.00 10.18 8.99
CA ARG A 102 -5.17 10.59 8.21
C ARG A 102 -6.01 11.63 8.96
N ASP A 103 -6.13 11.45 10.27
CA ASP A 103 -6.92 12.34 11.12
C ASP A 103 -6.20 13.65 11.37
N MET A 104 -4.87 13.60 11.52
CA MET A 104 -4.03 14.80 11.60
C MET A 104 -4.10 15.62 10.31
N MET A 105 -4.06 14.97 9.14
CA MET A 105 -4.25 15.64 7.84
C MET A 105 -5.67 16.21 7.67
N THR A 106 -6.67 15.59 8.30
CA THR A 106 -8.04 16.10 8.28
C THR A 106 -8.16 17.33 9.18
N LEU A 107 -7.55 17.28 10.37
CA LEU A 107 -7.46 18.41 11.29
C LEU A 107 -6.69 19.58 10.69
N SER A 108 -5.56 19.34 10.03
CA SER A 108 -4.79 20.41 9.37
C SER A 108 -5.65 21.16 8.34
N LYS A 109 -6.36 20.44 7.46
CA LYS A 109 -7.28 21.04 6.48
C LYS A 109 -8.40 21.84 7.14
N GLN A 110 -8.94 21.36 8.26
CA GLN A 110 -9.96 22.11 9.01
C GLN A 110 -9.38 23.39 9.61
N MET A 111 -8.20 23.31 10.21
CA MET A 111 -7.47 24.43 10.80
C MET A 111 -7.09 25.48 9.75
N VAL A 112 -6.59 25.06 8.58
CA VAL A 112 -6.32 25.94 7.44
C VAL A 112 -7.60 26.70 7.03
N ARG A 113 -8.73 26.00 6.90
CA ARG A 113 -10.03 26.64 6.60
C ARG A 113 -10.46 27.64 7.67
N THR A 114 -10.16 27.38 8.94
CA THR A 114 -10.42 28.33 10.04
C THR A 114 -9.49 29.54 9.95
N ALA A 115 -8.20 29.34 9.66
CA ALA A 115 -7.23 30.42 9.46
C ALA A 115 -7.66 31.36 8.33
N PHE A 116 -8.11 30.81 7.20
CA PHE A 116 -8.64 31.60 6.07
C PHE A 116 -9.87 32.44 6.43
N LYS A 117 -10.70 32.00 7.39
CA LYS A 117 -11.86 32.78 7.85
C LYS A 117 -11.46 33.94 8.76
N ASN A 118 -10.41 33.74 9.57
CA ASN A 118 -10.01 34.68 10.62
C ASN A 118 -9.08 35.81 10.10
N THR A 119 -8.58 35.72 8.86
CA THR A 119 -7.80 36.77 8.14
C THR A 119 -6.71 37.44 9.00
N SER A 120 -5.97 36.65 9.77
CA SER A 120 -4.82 37.10 10.55
C SER A 120 -3.55 36.67 9.85
N VAL A 121 -2.68 37.62 9.48
CA VAL A 121 -1.45 37.37 8.72
C VAL A 121 -0.27 37.94 9.51
N ASP A 122 0.83 37.20 9.58
CA ASP A 122 2.09 37.67 10.16
C ASP A 122 2.89 38.55 9.19
N ASN A 123 4.01 39.09 9.68
CA ASN A 123 4.93 39.92 8.89
C ASN A 123 5.59 39.17 7.71
N ASN A 124 5.54 37.84 7.68
CA ASN A 124 6.09 36.99 6.62
C ASN A 124 5.02 36.50 5.63
N GLY A 125 3.77 36.96 5.75
CA GLY A 125 2.68 36.54 4.87
C GLY A 125 2.05 35.18 5.23
N ALA A 126 2.44 34.57 6.35
CA ALA A 126 1.84 33.34 6.85
C ALA A 126 0.59 33.66 7.69
N MET A 127 -0.44 32.82 7.57
CA MET A 127 -1.65 32.99 8.35
C MET A 127 -1.41 32.51 9.79
N LEU A 128 -1.79 33.34 10.77
CA LEU A 128 -1.67 33.01 12.18
C LEU A 128 -2.98 32.39 12.67
N LEU A 129 -2.87 31.22 13.31
CA LEU A 129 -3.99 30.55 13.95
C LEU A 129 -3.75 30.49 15.46
N SER A 130 -4.75 30.89 16.25
CA SER A 130 -4.64 30.90 17.70
C SER A 130 -4.69 29.49 18.29
N ALA A 131 -4.04 29.26 19.44
CA ALA A 131 -4.16 27.99 20.16
C ALA A 131 -5.61 27.61 20.50
N ALA A 132 -6.47 28.60 20.78
CA ALA A 132 -7.89 28.37 21.05
C ALA A 132 -8.64 27.79 19.83
N ASP A 133 -8.32 28.27 18.63
CA ASP A 133 -8.91 27.74 17.39
C ASP A 133 -8.46 26.30 17.13
N VAL A 134 -7.19 25.98 17.42
CA VAL A 134 -6.64 24.63 17.31
C VAL A 134 -7.34 23.68 18.29
N ILE A 135 -7.43 24.07 19.57
CA ILE A 135 -8.15 23.31 20.61
C ILE A 135 -9.60 23.08 20.22
N SER A 136 -10.27 24.10 19.66
CA SER A 136 -11.64 24.00 19.17
C SER A 136 -11.79 22.99 18.04
N CYS A 137 -10.87 22.99 17.06
CA CYS A 137 -10.88 22.02 15.97
C CYS A 137 -10.67 20.58 16.47
N VAL A 138 -9.69 20.36 17.36
CA VAL A 138 -9.41 19.02 17.92
C VAL A 138 -10.60 18.53 18.75
N SER A 139 -11.15 19.39 19.60
CA SER A 139 -12.32 19.08 20.43
C SER A 139 -13.57 18.79 19.60
N GLY A 140 -13.77 19.52 18.50
CA GLY A 140 -14.84 19.29 17.54
C GLY A 140 -14.74 17.90 16.91
N MET A 141 -13.56 17.53 16.40
CA MET A 141 -13.34 16.20 15.84
C MET A 141 -13.55 15.08 16.86
N LEU A 142 -13.08 15.28 18.10
CA LEU A 142 -13.28 14.32 19.19
C LEU A 142 -14.77 14.08 19.48
N ARG A 143 -15.56 15.16 19.53
CA ARG A 143 -17.02 15.09 19.70
C ARG A 143 -17.68 14.32 18.56
N ASP A 144 -17.39 14.70 17.31
CA ASP A 144 -18.00 14.08 16.12
C ASP A 144 -17.71 12.57 16.04
N ARG A 145 -16.52 12.13 16.46
CA ARG A 145 -16.18 10.70 16.49
C ARG A 145 -16.88 9.96 17.62
N ARG A 146 -16.98 10.58 18.79
CA ARG A 146 -17.69 9.99 19.92
C ARG A 146 -19.18 9.80 19.59
N GLU A 147 -19.80 10.80 18.99
CA GLU A 147 -21.21 10.72 18.56
C GLU A 147 -21.44 9.65 17.48
N ARG A 148 -20.53 9.54 16.51
CA ARG A 148 -20.62 8.45 15.51
C ARG A 148 -20.45 7.08 16.14
N SER A 149 -19.57 6.93 17.13
CA SER A 149 -19.41 5.66 17.84
C SER A 149 -20.61 5.29 18.70
N SER A 150 -21.35 6.25 19.24
CA SER A 150 -22.58 5.98 20.00
C SER A 150 -23.81 5.74 19.13
N ASN A 151 -23.82 6.26 17.90
CA ASN A 151 -24.98 6.23 17.01
C ASN A 151 -24.94 5.11 15.94
N VAL A 152 -24.02 4.15 16.05
CA VAL A 152 -24.08 2.93 15.22
C VAL A 152 -25.23 2.05 15.72
N PRO A 153 -26.23 1.71 14.89
CA PRO A 153 -27.27 0.76 15.29
C PRO A 153 -26.61 -0.61 15.55
N LEU A 154 -26.65 -1.05 16.80
CA LEU A 154 -26.20 -2.39 17.19
C LEU A 154 -27.00 -3.45 16.43
N ASN A 155 -26.30 -4.46 15.90
CA ASN A 155 -26.91 -5.64 15.28
C ASN A 155 -27.79 -6.38 16.32
N PRO A 156 -28.96 -6.94 15.98
CA PRO A 156 -29.85 -7.58 16.95
C PRO A 156 -29.20 -8.70 17.78
N GLU A 157 -28.21 -9.39 17.20
CA GLU A 157 -27.45 -10.45 17.89
C GLU A 157 -26.53 -9.92 18.99
N GLN A 158 -25.96 -8.72 18.84
CA GLN A 158 -25.10 -8.10 19.86
C GLN A 158 -25.90 -7.60 21.06
N ARG A 159 -27.18 -7.24 20.85
CA ARG A 159 -28.10 -6.80 21.91
C ARG A 159 -28.36 -7.92 22.93
N ASN A 160 -28.38 -9.18 22.48
CA ASN A 160 -28.66 -10.33 23.32
C ASN A 160 -27.47 -10.71 24.22
N LEU A 161 -26.23 -10.52 23.74
CA LEU A 161 -25.02 -10.74 24.55
C LEU A 161 -24.87 -9.71 25.68
N GLN A 162 -25.20 -8.43 25.43
CA GLN A 162 -25.19 -7.41 26.48
C GLN A 162 -26.26 -7.68 27.54
N PHE A 163 -27.44 -8.17 27.15
CA PHE A 163 -28.49 -8.53 28.10
C PHE A 163 -28.10 -9.73 28.97
N MET A 164 -27.43 -10.75 28.40
CA MET A 164 -26.91 -11.89 29.17
C MET A 164 -25.79 -11.51 30.16
N GLN A 165 -24.89 -10.58 29.80
CA GLN A 165 -23.84 -10.11 30.71
C GLN A 165 -24.39 -9.33 31.91
N GLN A 166 -25.56 -8.68 31.76
CA GLN A 166 -26.19 -7.93 32.84
C GLN A 166 -26.97 -8.83 33.82
N ILE A 167 -27.36 -10.04 33.40
CA ILE A 167 -28.06 -11.02 34.27
C ILE A 167 -27.08 -11.84 35.12
N LEU A 168 -25.80 -11.95 34.71
CA LEU A 168 -24.79 -12.76 35.40
C LEU A 168 -23.91 -11.98 36.39
N GLN A 169 -24.11 -10.67 36.58
CA GLN A 169 -23.45 -9.93 37.66
C GLN A 169 -24.37 -9.89 38.88
N PRO A 170 -23.96 -10.42 40.05
CA PRO A 170 -24.66 -10.12 41.28
C PRO A 170 -24.40 -8.65 41.64
N ASP A 171 -25.47 -7.90 41.97
CA ASP A 171 -25.40 -6.53 42.45
C ASP A 171 -24.45 -6.45 43.67
N ALA A 172 -23.29 -5.83 43.49
CA ALA A 172 -22.45 -5.44 44.61
C ALA A 172 -23.03 -4.17 45.25
N PRO A 173 -23.28 -4.14 46.57
CA PRO A 173 -23.86 -2.97 47.22
C PRO A 173 -22.86 -1.80 47.20
N THR A 174 -23.36 -0.63 46.78
CA THR A 174 -22.67 0.65 46.80
C THR A 174 -22.21 0.99 48.22
N ALA A 175 -20.90 1.09 48.44
CA ALA A 175 -20.35 1.62 49.69
C ALA A 175 -20.58 3.14 49.78
N PRO A 176 -20.92 3.69 50.97
CA PRO A 176 -21.19 5.11 51.13
C PRO A 176 -19.92 5.95 51.06
N ILE A 177 -20.05 7.12 50.44
CA ILE A 177 -19.03 8.15 50.30
C ILE A 177 -18.81 8.80 51.67
N MET A 178 -17.59 8.75 52.20
CA MET A 178 -17.16 9.59 53.34
C MET A 178 -16.28 10.72 52.83
N HIS A 179 -16.75 11.96 52.99
CA HIS A 179 -15.93 13.16 52.89
C HIS A 179 -15.20 13.37 54.22
N THR A 180 -13.88 13.53 54.16
CA THR A 180 -13.11 14.08 55.28
C THR A 180 -12.34 15.31 54.80
N SER A 181 -12.79 16.46 55.27
CA SER A 181 -12.09 17.74 55.17
C SER A 181 -11.05 17.82 56.29
N SER A 182 -9.80 18.11 55.95
CA SER A 182 -8.78 18.50 56.91
C SER A 182 -8.25 19.88 56.52
N ALA A 183 -8.58 20.86 57.36
CA ALA A 183 -8.04 22.20 57.32
C ALA A 183 -6.69 22.23 58.04
N VAL A 184 -5.66 22.79 57.40
CA VAL A 184 -4.45 23.24 58.09
C VAL A 184 -4.19 24.69 57.69
N LYS A 185 -4.23 25.56 58.70
CA LYS A 185 -3.82 26.96 58.65
C LYS A 185 -2.36 27.05 59.11
N ALA A 186 -1.47 27.70 58.34
CA ALA A 186 -0.28 28.35 58.90
C ALA A 186 0.29 29.44 57.97
N LYS A 187 0.08 30.70 58.40
CA LYS A 187 0.95 31.91 58.43
C LYS A 187 1.99 32.25 57.33
N ALA A 188 2.00 33.55 56.98
CA ALA A 188 2.84 34.31 56.02
C ALA A 188 4.28 34.66 56.53
N ALA A 189 5.34 34.63 55.68
CA ALA A 189 6.05 35.71 54.91
C ALA A 189 7.25 36.41 55.65
N PRO A 190 8.26 37.09 55.01
CA PRO A 190 8.82 37.14 53.63
C PRO A 190 10.41 37.10 53.61
N PRO A 191 11.19 37.80 52.73
CA PRO A 191 11.86 37.29 51.51
C PRO A 191 13.41 37.41 51.49
N LYS A 192 14.12 36.82 50.49
CA LYS A 192 15.39 37.38 49.94
C LYS A 192 15.92 36.70 48.66
N ALA A 193 16.12 37.55 47.64
CA ALA A 193 17.12 37.63 46.57
C ALA A 193 17.81 36.39 45.97
N ALA A 194 17.77 36.31 44.63
CA ALA A 194 18.98 36.20 43.81
C ALA A 194 18.69 36.73 42.39
N GLU A 195 19.27 37.88 42.07
CA GLU A 195 19.34 38.47 40.74
C GLU A 195 20.14 37.55 39.81
N ALA A 196 19.58 37.24 38.64
CA ALA A 196 20.33 36.70 37.52
C ALA A 196 21.08 37.85 36.86
N THR A 197 22.41 37.80 36.98
CA THR A 197 23.38 38.69 36.36
C THR A 197 23.18 38.71 34.84
N GLN A 198 22.90 39.90 34.31
CA GLN A 198 23.03 40.19 32.89
C GLN A 198 24.52 40.19 32.56
N THR A 199 24.95 39.36 31.62
CA THR A 199 26.23 39.51 30.93
C THR A 199 26.13 40.75 30.04
N PRO A 200 26.92 41.81 30.25
CA PRO A 200 27.02 42.87 29.26
C PRO A 200 27.79 42.34 28.05
N ALA A 201 27.36 42.81 26.88
CA ALA A 201 28.05 42.64 25.63
C ALA A 201 29.54 42.99 25.76
N ALA A 202 30.37 42.23 25.03
CA ALA A 202 31.76 42.57 24.81
C ALA A 202 31.85 43.96 24.18
N GLU A 203 32.15 44.96 25.02
CA GLU A 203 32.74 46.20 24.57
C GLU A 203 34.10 45.86 23.96
N GLU A 204 34.35 46.35 22.75
CA GLU A 204 35.69 46.45 22.18
C GLU A 204 36.53 47.32 23.13
N ALA A 205 37.15 46.66 24.11
CA ALA A 205 38.14 47.26 24.97
C ALA A 205 39.41 47.40 24.14
N ASP A 206 39.68 48.64 23.72
CA ASP A 206 41.01 49.11 23.37
C ASP A 206 41.92 48.77 24.57
N ASP A 207 42.73 47.71 24.42
CA ASP A 207 43.50 47.04 25.48
C ASP A 207 44.32 48.09 26.26
N PRO A 208 43.93 48.46 27.50
CA PRO A 208 44.57 49.56 28.19
C PRO A 208 45.98 49.14 28.59
N ARG A 209 46.96 49.85 28.05
CA ARG A 209 48.38 49.64 28.29
C ARG A 209 48.70 49.74 29.80
N ASP A 210 49.32 48.70 30.36
CA ASP A 210 49.81 48.71 31.74
C ASP A 210 50.91 49.76 31.97
N ASP A 211 50.76 50.53 33.04
CA ASP A 211 51.74 51.54 33.47
C ASP A 211 53.06 50.88 33.90
N GLY A 212 54.08 50.98 33.04
CA GLY A 212 55.43 50.46 33.29
C GLY A 212 56.08 49.72 32.11
N VAL A 213 55.31 49.40 31.05
CA VAL A 213 55.85 48.73 29.87
C VAL A 213 56.51 49.75 28.92
N PRO A 214 57.77 49.58 28.50
CA PRO A 214 58.42 50.47 27.53
C PRO A 214 57.72 50.46 26.15
N ASP A 215 57.69 51.60 25.47
CA ASP A 215 57.07 51.77 24.14
C ASP A 215 57.51 50.73 23.10
N SER A 216 58.78 50.31 23.14
CA SER A 216 59.34 49.32 22.21
C SER A 216 58.76 47.92 22.42
N VAL A 217 58.52 47.53 23.68
CA VAL A 217 57.95 46.24 24.04
C VAL A 217 56.46 46.20 23.69
N TRP A 218 55.74 47.28 23.96
CA TRP A 218 54.32 47.39 23.60
C TRP A 218 54.11 47.32 22.09
N ARG A 219 54.91 48.04 21.29
CA ARG A 219 54.85 47.97 19.81
C ARG A 219 55.15 46.56 19.27
N GLN A 220 56.12 45.87 19.86
CA GLN A 220 56.44 44.49 19.48
C GLN A 220 55.29 43.53 19.84
N LEU A 221 54.71 43.66 21.03
CA LEU A 221 53.58 42.83 21.47
C LEU A 221 52.34 43.02 20.58
N CYS A 222 52.03 44.26 20.19
CA CYS A 222 50.94 44.53 19.24
C CYS A 222 51.22 43.91 17.86
N ALA A 223 52.47 43.96 17.38
CA ALA A 223 52.85 43.33 16.12
C ALA A 223 52.75 41.79 16.19
N ASP A 224 53.17 41.19 17.31
CA ASP A 224 53.10 39.75 17.53
C ASP A 224 51.65 39.27 17.69
N LYS A 225 50.80 40.02 18.42
CA LYS A 225 49.35 39.75 18.51
C LYS A 225 48.69 39.76 17.14
N LYS A 226 48.97 40.78 16.32
CA LYS A 226 48.45 40.88 14.95
C LYS A 226 48.96 39.74 14.05
N ALA A 227 50.24 39.38 14.16
CA ALA A 227 50.80 38.24 13.42
C ALA A 227 50.17 36.91 13.85
N ALA A 228 49.89 36.72 15.14
CA ALA A 228 49.20 35.55 15.65
C ALA A 228 47.74 35.47 15.19
N GLU A 229 47.00 36.60 15.17
CA GLU A 229 45.64 36.67 14.62
C GLU A 229 45.61 36.36 13.12
N GLU A 230 46.55 36.89 12.34
CA GLU A 230 46.64 36.58 10.91
C GLU A 230 47.00 35.11 10.66
N ALA A 231 47.86 34.51 11.48
CA ALA A 231 48.18 33.09 11.41
C ALA A 231 46.96 32.23 11.79
N ALA A 232 46.22 32.59 12.83
CA ALA A 232 45.00 31.90 13.23
C ALA A 232 43.93 31.96 12.12
N ARG A 233 43.76 33.12 11.47
CA ARG A 233 42.83 33.28 10.35
C ARG A 233 43.21 32.41 9.14
N ARG A 234 44.50 32.29 8.82
CA ARG A 234 44.98 31.41 7.74
C ARG A 234 44.69 29.94 8.04
N VAL A 235 44.95 29.50 9.27
CA VAL A 235 44.64 28.12 9.71
C VAL A 235 43.14 27.84 9.63
N GLU A 236 42.30 28.80 10.03
CA GLU A 236 40.84 28.66 9.92
C GLU A 236 40.38 28.57 8.46
N GLU A 237 40.93 29.40 7.57
CA GLU A 237 40.62 29.39 6.14
C GLU A 237 41.04 28.05 5.50
N ASP A 238 42.26 27.57 5.79
CA ASP A 238 42.76 26.28 5.33
C ASP A 238 41.87 25.13 5.81
N LEU A 239 41.43 25.15 7.08
CA LEU A 239 40.50 24.14 7.62
C LEU A 239 39.15 24.16 6.90
N ARG A 240 38.60 25.34 6.59
CA ARG A 240 37.35 25.45 5.83
C ARG A 240 37.47 24.90 4.42
N VAL A 241 38.57 25.19 3.73
CA VAL A 241 38.85 24.66 2.39
C VAL A 241 38.94 23.13 2.44
N MET A 242 39.72 22.58 3.38
CA MET A 242 39.88 21.14 3.55
C MET A 242 38.55 20.44 3.88
N GLU A 243 37.71 21.05 4.72
CA GLU A 243 36.36 20.52 5.02
C GLU A 243 35.46 20.53 3.78
N GLN A 244 35.51 21.59 2.97
CA GLN A 244 34.74 21.67 1.73
C GLN A 244 35.17 20.62 0.72
N GLU A 245 36.49 20.43 0.53
CA GLU A 245 37.03 19.38 -0.34
C GLU A 245 36.59 17.98 0.08
N LEU A 246 36.58 17.69 1.39
CA LEU A 246 36.09 16.42 1.93
C LEU A 246 34.60 16.21 1.62
N ARG A 247 33.77 17.23 1.84
CA ARG A 247 32.33 17.18 1.53
C ARG A 247 32.07 16.95 0.05
N GLU A 248 32.83 17.61 -0.82
CA GLU A 248 32.73 17.42 -2.27
C GLU A 248 33.17 16.01 -2.70
N ALA A 249 34.24 15.48 -2.12
CA ALA A 249 34.70 14.11 -2.37
C ALA A 249 33.64 13.07 -1.95
N GLU A 250 33.05 13.22 -0.76
CA GLU A 250 31.97 12.35 -0.30
C GLU A 250 30.73 12.43 -1.20
N ALA A 251 30.37 13.63 -1.66
CA ALA A 251 29.24 13.83 -2.56
C ALA A 251 29.45 13.09 -3.89
N ARG A 252 30.66 13.20 -4.47
CA ARG A 252 31.04 12.47 -5.69
C ARG A 252 30.98 10.95 -5.50
N GLU A 253 31.49 10.44 -4.37
CA GLU A 253 31.44 9.00 -4.07
C GLU A 253 29.99 8.50 -3.91
N LYS A 254 29.15 9.26 -3.19
CA LYS A 254 27.72 8.96 -3.03
C LYS A 254 26.99 8.97 -4.39
N GLU A 255 27.30 9.91 -5.26
CA GLU A 255 26.73 9.98 -6.61
C GLU A 255 27.17 8.80 -7.48
N GLU A 256 28.45 8.42 -7.42
CA GLU A 256 28.95 7.26 -8.15
C GLU A 256 28.30 5.95 -7.67
N LYS A 257 28.14 5.77 -6.35
CA LYS A 257 27.43 4.64 -5.76
C LYS A 257 25.97 4.60 -6.22
N LYS A 258 25.27 5.74 -6.18
CA LYS A 258 23.89 5.86 -6.70
C LYS A 258 23.81 5.48 -8.18
N ARG A 259 24.76 5.95 -9.00
CA ARG A 259 24.81 5.63 -10.44
C ARG A 259 25.06 4.14 -10.68
N LYS A 260 25.96 3.50 -9.92
CA LYS A 260 26.22 2.05 -10.01
C LYS A 260 24.98 1.25 -9.62
N LEU A 261 24.32 1.62 -8.51
CA LEU A 261 23.09 0.97 -8.07
C LEU A 261 21.96 1.12 -9.10
N ALA A 262 21.76 2.33 -9.63
CA ALA A 262 20.76 2.59 -10.67
C ALA A 262 20.99 1.73 -11.93
N LYS A 263 22.25 1.58 -12.37
CA LYS A 263 22.60 0.68 -13.49
C LYS A 263 22.30 -0.79 -13.18
N GLN A 264 22.57 -1.26 -11.96
CA GLN A 264 22.25 -2.63 -11.56
C GLN A 264 20.74 -2.88 -11.54
N ILE A 265 19.96 -1.95 -10.99
CA ILE A 265 18.49 -2.03 -10.97
C ILE A 265 17.95 -2.07 -12.41
N ALA A 266 18.42 -1.17 -13.28
CA ALA A 266 18.00 -1.13 -14.68
C ALA A 266 18.35 -2.43 -15.43
N ALA A 267 19.55 -2.99 -15.21
CA ALA A 267 19.96 -4.26 -15.83
C ALA A 267 19.09 -5.43 -15.36
N LYS A 268 18.75 -5.48 -14.06
CA LYS A 268 17.86 -6.52 -13.51
C LYS A 268 16.45 -6.39 -14.08
N GLN A 269 15.90 -5.17 -14.11
CA GLN A 269 14.58 -4.92 -14.69
C GLN A 269 14.51 -5.28 -16.18
N ALA A 270 15.56 -4.97 -16.96
CA ALA A 270 15.64 -5.34 -18.37
C ALA A 270 15.68 -6.86 -18.56
N LYS A 271 16.42 -7.58 -17.70
CA LYS A 271 16.46 -9.05 -17.73
C LYS A 271 15.09 -9.65 -17.39
N ASP A 272 14.46 -9.19 -16.31
CA ASP A 272 13.14 -9.67 -15.89
C ASP A 272 12.07 -9.39 -16.96
N ALA A 273 12.15 -8.23 -17.64
CA ALA A 273 11.26 -7.90 -18.76
C ALA A 273 11.49 -8.83 -19.96
N ALA A 274 12.74 -9.09 -20.34
CA ALA A 274 13.07 -10.01 -21.43
C ALA A 274 12.63 -11.45 -21.14
N GLU A 275 12.74 -11.92 -19.88
CA GLU A 275 12.24 -13.23 -19.47
C GLU A 275 10.71 -13.32 -19.59
N ARG A 276 9.97 -12.29 -19.19
CA ARG A 276 8.50 -12.24 -19.35
C ARG A 276 8.09 -12.27 -20.82
N ASP A 277 8.74 -11.46 -21.65
CA ASP A 277 8.48 -11.43 -23.09
C ASP A 277 8.75 -12.79 -23.76
N ALA A 278 9.82 -13.48 -23.33
CA ALA A 278 10.15 -14.82 -23.83
C ALA A 278 9.08 -15.85 -23.44
N VAL A 279 8.62 -15.83 -22.17
CA VAL A 279 7.54 -16.71 -21.71
C VAL A 279 6.23 -16.43 -22.47
N GLN A 280 5.90 -15.16 -22.69
CA GLN A 280 4.71 -14.79 -23.45
C GLN A 280 4.75 -15.30 -24.90
N ARG A 281 5.89 -15.14 -25.59
CA ARG A 281 6.07 -15.67 -26.96
C ARG A 281 5.93 -17.20 -27.00
N GLN A 282 6.46 -17.91 -26.00
CA GLN A 282 6.30 -19.36 -25.92
C GLN A 282 4.84 -19.78 -25.75
N LEU A 283 4.08 -19.08 -24.90
CA LEU A 283 2.66 -19.35 -24.70
C LEU A 283 1.83 -19.09 -25.97
N GLU A 284 2.10 -17.98 -26.66
CA GLU A 284 1.46 -17.64 -27.94
C GLU A 284 1.77 -18.69 -29.02
N GLU A 285 3.02 -19.14 -29.12
CA GLU A 285 3.42 -20.21 -30.03
C GLU A 285 2.71 -21.53 -29.71
N GLN A 286 2.60 -21.92 -28.43
CA GLN A 286 1.86 -23.10 -28.01
C GLN A 286 0.38 -22.99 -28.36
N ARG A 287 -0.25 -21.84 -28.10
CA ARG A 287 -1.65 -21.59 -28.45
C ARG A 287 -1.90 -21.70 -29.95
N LEU A 288 -1.02 -21.13 -30.78
CA LEU A 288 -1.08 -21.22 -32.24
C LEU A 288 -0.93 -22.68 -32.72
N LYS A 289 0.02 -23.43 -32.14
CA LYS A 289 0.20 -24.86 -32.44
C LYS A 289 -1.03 -25.68 -32.09
N GLU A 290 -1.67 -25.40 -30.95
CA GLU A 290 -2.89 -26.10 -30.54
C GLU A 290 -4.07 -25.80 -31.46
N ILE A 291 -4.28 -24.53 -31.83
CA ILE A 291 -5.30 -24.12 -32.80
C ILE A 291 -5.06 -24.83 -34.15
N HIS A 292 -3.82 -24.85 -34.64
CA HIS A 292 -3.48 -25.53 -35.88
C HIS A 292 -3.73 -27.06 -35.78
N ALA A 293 -3.34 -27.69 -34.67
CA ALA A 293 -3.58 -29.11 -34.44
C ALA A 293 -5.09 -29.44 -34.35
N GLN A 294 -5.88 -28.58 -33.72
CA GLN A 294 -7.35 -28.73 -33.69
C GLN A 294 -7.96 -28.57 -35.08
N ALA A 295 -7.54 -27.57 -35.86
CA ALA A 295 -8.00 -27.38 -37.23
C ALA A 295 -7.65 -28.58 -38.13
N GLU A 296 -6.45 -29.14 -38.00
CA GLU A 296 -6.08 -30.38 -38.70
C GLU A 296 -6.95 -31.57 -38.29
N ARG A 297 -7.18 -31.76 -36.99
CA ARG A 297 -8.05 -32.84 -36.47
C ARG A 297 -9.46 -32.70 -37.00
N GLN A 298 -10.03 -31.49 -36.99
CA GLN A 298 -11.35 -31.21 -37.53
C GLN A 298 -11.41 -31.49 -39.03
N ARG A 299 -10.40 -31.07 -39.80
CA ARG A 299 -10.31 -31.35 -41.24
C ARG A 299 -10.28 -32.85 -41.52
N LYS A 300 -9.45 -33.60 -40.80
CA LYS A 300 -9.35 -35.07 -40.93
C LYS A 300 -10.66 -35.76 -40.53
N ALA A 301 -11.30 -35.32 -39.45
CA ALA A 301 -12.59 -35.84 -39.01
C ALA A 301 -13.71 -35.58 -40.02
N ALA A 302 -13.77 -34.37 -40.59
CA ALA A 302 -14.73 -34.01 -41.63
C ALA A 302 -14.53 -34.83 -42.91
N GLN A 303 -13.28 -35.06 -43.33
CA GLN A 303 -12.96 -35.94 -44.45
C GLN A 303 -13.43 -37.38 -44.22
N LEU A 304 -13.18 -37.92 -43.01
CA LEU A 304 -13.62 -39.27 -42.65
C LEU A 304 -15.15 -39.37 -42.60
N ALA A 305 -15.82 -38.37 -42.02
CA ALA A 305 -17.28 -38.32 -41.97
C ALA A 305 -17.90 -38.25 -43.36
N ALA A 306 -17.36 -37.40 -44.25
CA ALA A 306 -17.80 -37.31 -45.64
C ALA A 306 -17.62 -38.63 -46.40
N LYS A 307 -16.51 -39.35 -46.17
CA LYS A 307 -16.29 -40.67 -46.77
C LYS A 307 -17.32 -41.69 -46.28
N LYS A 308 -17.57 -41.75 -44.97
CA LYS A 308 -18.58 -42.65 -44.38
C LYS A 308 -19.99 -42.36 -44.91
N GLN A 309 -20.36 -41.08 -45.03
CA GLN A 309 -21.66 -40.69 -45.60
C GLN A 309 -21.82 -41.14 -47.05
N ARG A 310 -20.78 -41.00 -47.88
CA ARG A 310 -20.80 -41.50 -49.27
C ARG A 310 -20.97 -43.01 -49.33
N GLU A 311 -20.20 -43.77 -48.55
CA GLU A 311 -20.32 -45.24 -48.49
C GLU A 311 -21.70 -45.68 -47.97
N GLU A 312 -22.28 -44.97 -46.98
CA GLU A 312 -23.62 -45.26 -46.48
C GLU A 312 -24.71 -44.94 -47.51
N GLU A 313 -24.58 -43.84 -48.24
CA GLU A 313 -25.50 -43.49 -49.33
C GLU A 313 -25.45 -44.52 -50.47
N GLU A 314 -24.24 -44.96 -50.85
CA GLU A 314 -24.05 -46.06 -51.81
C GLU A 314 -24.70 -47.35 -51.32
N ARG A 315 -24.43 -47.76 -50.06
CA ARG A 315 -25.07 -48.94 -49.46
C ARG A 315 -26.60 -48.82 -49.42
N ARG A 316 -27.13 -47.62 -49.15
CA ARG A 316 -28.57 -47.37 -49.12
C ARG A 316 -29.18 -47.48 -50.52
N LYS A 317 -28.52 -46.91 -51.54
CA LYS A 317 -28.90 -47.07 -52.95
C LYS A 317 -28.88 -48.54 -53.34
N GLU A 318 -27.81 -49.27 -53.04
CA GLU A 318 -27.71 -50.71 -53.32
C GLU A 318 -28.80 -51.53 -52.61
N ALA A 319 -29.11 -51.21 -51.35
CA ALA A 319 -30.17 -51.88 -50.59
C ALA A 319 -31.56 -51.61 -51.19
N MET A 320 -31.83 -50.39 -51.66
CA MET A 320 -33.07 -50.06 -52.38
C MET A 320 -33.18 -50.86 -53.68
N VAL A 321 -32.09 -50.99 -54.43
CA VAL A 321 -32.05 -51.79 -55.66
C VAL A 321 -32.32 -53.26 -55.37
N GLN A 322 -31.67 -53.82 -54.36
CA GLN A 322 -31.91 -55.20 -53.91
C GLN A 322 -33.34 -55.42 -53.43
N ALA A 323 -33.96 -54.43 -52.75
CA ALA A 323 -35.36 -54.50 -52.35
C ALA A 323 -36.30 -54.49 -53.56
N LYS A 324 -36.12 -53.58 -54.53
CA LYS A 324 -36.90 -53.53 -55.77
C LYS A 324 -36.79 -54.83 -56.57
N LEU A 325 -35.60 -55.44 -56.63
CA LEU A 325 -35.40 -56.71 -57.32
C LEU A 325 -36.10 -57.88 -56.62
N ARG A 326 -36.18 -57.87 -55.29
CA ARG A 326 -36.98 -58.86 -54.55
C ARG A 326 -38.48 -58.69 -54.80
N ASP A 327 -38.95 -57.44 -54.91
CA ASP A 327 -40.35 -57.11 -55.16
C ASP A 327 -40.79 -57.46 -56.60
N MET A 328 -39.95 -57.17 -57.60
CA MET A 328 -40.15 -57.65 -58.98
C MET A 328 -40.05 -59.18 -59.10
N GLY A 329 -39.50 -59.84 -58.08
CA GLY A 329 -39.44 -61.28 -57.98
C GLY A 329 -38.64 -61.93 -59.11
N VAL A 330 -39.27 -62.92 -59.74
CA VAL A 330 -38.67 -63.77 -60.75
C VAL A 330 -38.97 -63.15 -62.13
N CYS A 331 -38.10 -63.29 -63.13
CA CYS A 331 -38.42 -62.79 -64.47
C CYS A 331 -39.73 -63.42 -64.98
N GLU A 332 -40.38 -62.82 -66.00
CA GLU A 332 -41.64 -63.31 -66.57
C GLU A 332 -41.65 -64.81 -66.97
N ALA A 333 -40.47 -65.41 -67.16
CA ALA A 333 -40.26 -66.82 -67.47
C ALA A 333 -39.87 -67.71 -66.25
N GLY A 334 -39.88 -67.20 -65.02
CA GLY A 334 -39.64 -68.02 -63.81
C GLY A 334 -38.18 -68.20 -63.39
N PHE A 335 -37.25 -67.38 -63.89
CA PHE A 335 -35.82 -67.41 -63.53
C PHE A 335 -35.33 -66.22 -62.67
N ARG A 336 -34.37 -66.45 -61.77
CA ARG A 336 -33.82 -65.42 -60.83
C ARG A 336 -32.90 -64.42 -61.53
N TRP A 337 -32.82 -63.20 -61.00
CA TRP A 337 -31.92 -62.13 -61.46
C TRP A 337 -30.53 -62.20 -60.81
N VAL A 338 -29.48 -61.91 -61.59
CA VAL A 338 -28.07 -61.89 -61.17
C VAL A 338 -27.46 -60.52 -61.52
N LYS A 339 -26.76 -59.89 -60.55
CA LYS A 339 -26.09 -58.58 -60.73
C LYS A 339 -24.91 -58.73 -61.70
N GLN A 340 -24.85 -57.87 -62.71
CA GLN A 340 -23.72 -57.68 -63.63
C GLN A 340 -23.27 -56.20 -63.60
N ALA A 341 -22.22 -55.83 -64.35
CA ALA A 341 -21.58 -54.52 -64.25
C ALA A 341 -22.55 -53.32 -64.44
N ASP A 342 -23.44 -53.40 -65.45
CA ASP A 342 -24.33 -52.29 -65.83
C ASP A 342 -25.84 -52.64 -65.75
N GLY A 343 -26.19 -53.68 -64.98
CA GLY A 343 -27.58 -54.11 -64.85
C GLY A 343 -27.73 -55.51 -64.27
N TYR A 344 -28.93 -56.07 -64.45
CA TYR A 344 -29.32 -57.36 -63.92
C TYR A 344 -29.72 -58.29 -65.07
N ARG A 345 -29.13 -59.49 -65.10
CA ARG A 345 -29.45 -60.53 -66.09
C ARG A 345 -30.14 -61.70 -65.42
N CYS A 346 -31.16 -62.21 -66.07
CA CYS A 346 -31.83 -63.45 -65.70
C CYS A 346 -30.85 -64.65 -65.75
N THR A 347 -30.99 -65.63 -64.86
CA THR A 347 -30.19 -66.87 -64.79
C THR A 347 -30.29 -67.75 -66.05
N ALA A 348 -31.39 -67.66 -66.81
CA ALA A 348 -31.52 -68.27 -68.13
C ALA A 348 -30.85 -67.46 -69.26
N GLY A 349 -30.31 -66.28 -68.95
CA GLY A 349 -29.56 -65.43 -69.88
C GLY A 349 -30.40 -64.54 -70.80
N GLY A 350 -31.70 -64.81 -70.97
CA GLY A 350 -32.55 -64.17 -72.00
C GLY A 350 -33.08 -62.76 -71.68
N HIS A 351 -33.31 -62.43 -70.40
CA HIS A 351 -33.88 -61.13 -70.01
C HIS A 351 -32.84 -60.26 -69.29
N TRP A 352 -32.84 -58.98 -69.63
CA TRP A 352 -31.90 -57.97 -69.14
C TRP A 352 -32.64 -56.72 -68.70
N ILE A 353 -32.30 -56.22 -67.52
CA ILE A 353 -32.78 -54.94 -67.01
C ILE A 353 -31.56 -54.06 -66.75
N SER A 354 -31.53 -52.90 -67.40
CA SER A 354 -30.46 -51.90 -67.19
C SER A 354 -30.64 -51.14 -65.87
N ASN A 355 -29.54 -50.63 -65.32
CA ASN A 355 -29.59 -49.78 -64.13
C ASN A 355 -30.50 -48.54 -64.33
N ALA A 356 -30.49 -47.94 -65.53
CA ALA A 356 -31.33 -46.80 -65.89
C ALA A 356 -32.84 -47.12 -65.84
N GLN A 357 -33.25 -48.33 -66.27
CA GLN A 357 -34.66 -48.76 -66.21
C GLN A 357 -35.16 -49.01 -64.78
N LEU A 358 -34.26 -49.24 -63.83
CA LEU A 358 -34.56 -49.37 -62.40
C LEU A 358 -34.58 -48.02 -61.66
N GLY A 359 -34.27 -46.93 -62.38
CA GLY A 359 -34.15 -45.58 -61.85
C GLY A 359 -32.93 -45.40 -60.95
N ILE A 360 -31.80 -46.00 -61.33
CA ILE A 360 -30.52 -45.98 -60.62
C ILE A 360 -29.48 -45.25 -61.46
#